data_AF-A0A6G7BUE1-F1
#
_entry.id   AF-A0A6G7BUE1-F1
#
_cell.length_a   1.000
_cell.length_b   1.000
_cell.length_c   1.000
_cell.angle_alpha   90.00
_cell.angle_beta   90.00
_cell.angle_gamma   90.00
#
_symmetry.space_group_name_H-M   'P 1'
#
loop_
_entity.id
_entity.type
_entity.pdbx_description
1 polymer ?
#
loop_
_entity_poly.entity_id
_entity_poly.type
_entity_poly.pdbx_seq_one_letter_code
_entity_poly.pdbx_strand_id
1 'polypeptide(L)'
;MNSFYFDDPERKLDAWSKDMMDRHGWYVHFIPNDNVFPNKINFHTHGLPESFGHPDLQICFPISTEGAHQILSYIIDRIKSGEQFEPNRQYEKIIGNNLTVEFIEAMECNRKLLRIVFPNKDGNYEGEVFSAQFEYTGI
;
A
#
# COMPACT_ATOMS: atom_id res chain seq x y z
N MET A 1 11.49 45.42 -3.31
CA MET A 1 10.24 44.71 -3.68
C MET A 1 10.65 43.57 -4.60
N ASN A 2 10.07 42.40 -4.38
CA ASN A 2 10.46 41.05 -4.83
C ASN A 2 11.77 40.49 -4.27
N SER A 3 11.67 39.38 -3.53
CA SER A 3 12.17 38.10 -4.03
C SER A 3 11.67 36.91 -3.17
N PHE A 4 11.34 35.82 -3.86
CA PHE A 4 11.27 34.43 -3.39
C PHE A 4 10.00 33.91 -2.67
N TYR A 5 8.91 33.80 -3.43
CA TYR A 5 7.98 32.67 -3.27
C TYR A 5 8.67 31.42 -3.82
N PHE A 6 9.31 30.65 -2.95
CA PHE A 6 9.68 29.27 -3.29
C PHE A 6 8.52 28.37 -2.91
N ASP A 7 8.06 27.60 -3.89
CA ASP A 7 7.15 26.47 -3.75
C ASP A 7 7.65 25.52 -2.65
N ASP A 8 7.01 25.57 -1.49
CA ASP A 8 7.27 24.67 -0.36
C ASP A 8 6.67 23.28 -0.66
N PRO A 9 7.50 22.24 -0.88
CA PRO A 9 7.04 20.89 -1.22
C PRO A 9 6.19 20.26 -0.11
N GLU A 10 6.46 20.60 1.15
CA GLU A 10 5.71 20.06 2.31
C GLU A 10 4.28 20.61 2.30
N ARG A 11 4.10 21.91 2.07
CA ARG A 11 2.77 22.51 1.92
C ARG A 11 1.99 21.97 0.72
N LYS A 12 2.68 21.61 -0.37
CA LYS A 12 2.05 20.99 -1.54
C LYS A 12 1.60 19.56 -1.25
N LEU A 13 2.39 18.79 -0.51
CA LEU A 13 2.03 17.44 -0.04
C LEU A 13 0.83 17.48 0.92
N ASP A 14 0.79 18.47 1.83
CA ASP A 14 -0.33 18.66 2.76
C ASP A 14 -1.62 19.05 2.02
N ALA A 15 -1.53 19.97 1.05
CA ALA A 15 -2.68 20.38 0.27
C ALA A 15 -3.22 19.25 -0.62
N TRP A 16 -2.32 18.47 -1.24
CA TRP A 16 -2.69 17.34 -2.08
C TRP A 16 -3.29 16.19 -1.26
N SER A 17 -2.65 15.80 -0.16
CA SER A 17 -3.16 14.74 0.71
C SER A 17 -4.53 15.11 1.27
N LYS A 18 -4.72 16.38 1.67
CA LYS A 18 -6.03 16.89 2.07
C LYS A 18 -7.06 16.80 0.93
N ASP A 19 -6.75 17.21 -0.29
CA ASP A 19 -7.67 17.11 -1.43
C ASP A 19 -8.05 15.65 -1.72
N MET A 20 -7.08 14.72 -1.68
CA MET A 20 -7.34 13.30 -1.89
C MET A 20 -8.20 12.70 -0.77
N MET A 21 -7.94 13.06 0.48
CA MET A 21 -8.80 12.68 1.60
C MET A 21 -10.22 13.23 1.44
N ASP A 22 -10.39 14.51 1.09
CA ASP A 22 -11.71 15.13 0.92
C ASP A 22 -12.50 14.49 -0.23
N ARG A 23 -11.83 14.10 -1.33
CA ARG A 23 -12.49 13.57 -2.53
C ARG A 23 -12.70 12.06 -2.51
N HIS A 24 -11.78 11.33 -1.90
CA HIS A 24 -11.72 9.87 -2.04
C HIS A 24 -11.71 9.13 -0.70
N GLY A 25 -11.42 9.82 0.42
CA GLY A 25 -11.24 9.22 1.73
C GLY A 25 -9.92 8.47 1.90
N TRP A 26 -9.02 8.53 0.92
CA TRP A 26 -7.71 7.87 0.98
C TRP A 26 -6.74 8.49 -0.03
N TYR A 27 -5.45 8.24 0.20
CA TYR A 27 -4.38 8.48 -0.76
C TYR A 27 -3.27 7.43 -0.59
N VAL A 28 -2.30 7.41 -1.51
CA VAL A 28 -1.15 6.50 -1.48
C VAL A 28 0.16 7.27 -1.53
N HIS A 29 1.12 6.85 -0.73
CA HIS A 29 2.52 7.24 -0.87
C HIS A 29 3.30 6.14 -1.59
N PHE A 30 4.02 6.53 -2.64
CA PHE A 30 4.96 5.66 -3.33
C PHE A 30 6.38 6.01 -2.89
N ILE A 31 6.94 5.22 -1.97
CA ILE A 31 8.31 5.39 -1.47
C ILE A 31 9.20 4.29 -2.05
N PRO A 32 9.82 4.50 -3.23
CA PRO A 32 10.84 3.61 -3.75
C PRO A 32 12.19 3.86 -3.06
N ASN A 33 13.08 2.87 -3.10
CA ASN A 33 14.43 2.90 -2.52
C ASN A 33 14.47 3.07 -1.00
N ASP A 34 13.44 2.60 -0.29
CA ASP A 34 13.37 2.64 1.18
C ASP A 34 14.10 1.43 1.79
N ASN A 35 15.36 1.60 2.18
CA ASN A 35 16.20 0.49 2.69
C ASN A 35 15.70 -0.12 4.02
N VAL A 36 14.67 0.44 4.65
CA VAL A 36 14.06 -0.11 5.87
C VAL A 36 13.08 -1.24 5.55
N PHE A 37 12.41 -1.17 4.40
CA PHE A 37 11.32 -2.08 4.04
C PHE A 37 11.76 -3.14 3.02
N PRO A 38 11.05 -4.29 2.95
CA PRO A 38 11.36 -5.34 2.01
C PRO A 38 11.46 -4.86 0.58
N ASN A 39 12.40 -5.44 -0.17
CA ASN A 39 12.66 -5.09 -1.57
C ASN A 39 12.97 -3.61 -1.82
N LYS A 40 13.25 -2.84 -0.75
CA LYS A 40 13.42 -1.39 -0.78
C LYS A 40 12.19 -0.64 -1.30
N ILE A 41 11.01 -1.19 -1.07
CA ILE A 41 9.73 -0.63 -1.52
C ILE A 41 8.81 -0.48 -0.31
N ASN A 42 8.24 0.71 -0.15
CA ASN A 42 7.21 0.98 0.84
C ASN A 42 6.09 1.81 0.18
N PHE A 43 5.20 1.12 -0.53
CA PHE A 43 4.01 1.74 -1.07
C PHE A 43 2.87 1.50 -0.10
N HIS A 44 2.27 2.55 0.45
CA HIS A 44 1.23 2.39 1.45
C HIS A 44 0.15 3.45 1.35
N THR A 45 -1.05 3.06 1.77
CA THR A 45 -2.19 3.98 1.83
C THR A 45 -2.21 4.77 3.13
N HIS A 46 -3.00 5.82 3.10
CA HIS A 46 -3.49 6.55 4.26
C HIS A 46 -4.98 6.78 4.07
N GLY A 47 -5.75 6.81 5.15
CA GLY A 47 -7.17 7.18 5.10
C GLY A 47 -8.14 6.03 5.28
N LEU A 48 -7.71 4.77 5.08
CA LEU A 48 -8.63 3.64 5.10
C LEU A 48 -9.27 3.39 6.48
N PRO A 49 -8.54 3.53 7.62
CA PRO A 49 -9.14 3.30 8.93
C PRO A 49 -10.28 4.26 9.23
N GLU A 50 -10.09 5.55 8.99
CA GLU A 50 -11.06 6.60 9.27
C GLU A 50 -12.21 6.65 8.27
N SER A 51 -11.96 6.35 6.99
CA SER A 51 -12.97 6.48 5.94
C SER A 51 -13.78 5.21 5.74
N PHE A 52 -13.17 4.04 5.96
CA PHE A 52 -13.77 2.75 5.59
C PHE A 52 -13.66 1.68 6.69
N GLY A 53 -13.08 2.01 7.85
CA GLY A 53 -12.94 1.05 8.95
C GLY A 53 -11.99 -0.11 8.65
N HIS A 54 -11.05 0.08 7.73
CA HIS A 54 -10.12 -0.95 7.26
C HIS A 54 -8.67 -0.51 7.51
N PRO A 55 -7.73 -1.38 7.95
CA PRO A 55 -6.32 -1.02 8.06
C PRO A 55 -5.76 -0.47 6.74
N ASP A 56 -4.81 0.46 6.81
CA ASP A 56 -4.11 0.90 5.61
C ASP A 56 -3.35 -0.25 4.96
N LEU A 57 -3.28 -0.22 3.63
CA LEU A 57 -2.65 -1.26 2.83
C LEU A 57 -1.17 -0.94 2.60
N GLN A 58 -0.34 -1.99 2.47
CA GLN A 58 1.07 -1.86 2.12
C GLN A 58 1.47 -2.82 1.01
N ILE A 59 2.36 -2.40 0.12
CA ILE A 59 3.06 -3.24 -0.86
C ILE A 59 4.57 -3.01 -0.68
N CYS A 60 5.30 -4.11 -0.50
CA CYS A 60 6.77 -4.13 -0.42
C CYS A 60 7.35 -5.04 -1.51
N PHE A 61 6.81 -4.96 -2.72
CA PHE A 61 7.16 -5.80 -3.87
C PHE A 61 7.57 -4.90 -5.06
N PRO A 62 8.60 -5.27 -5.84
CA PRO A 62 9.13 -4.42 -6.92
C PRO A 62 8.20 -4.43 -8.14
N ILE A 63 7.13 -3.66 -8.07
CA ILE A 63 6.19 -3.37 -9.16
C ILE A 63 6.20 -1.89 -9.51
N SER A 64 5.72 -1.55 -10.70
CA SER A 64 5.58 -0.14 -11.07
C SER A 64 4.54 0.57 -10.20
N THR A 65 4.68 1.88 -10.06
CA THR A 65 3.72 2.74 -9.35
C THR A 65 2.32 2.63 -9.92
N GLU A 66 2.19 2.47 -11.24
CA GLU A 66 0.91 2.27 -11.93
C GLU A 66 0.30 0.91 -11.56
N GLY A 67 1.12 -0.15 -11.54
CA GLY A 67 0.66 -1.48 -11.14
C GLY A 67 0.22 -1.51 -9.68
N ALA A 68 1.01 -0.91 -8.79
CA ALA A 68 0.66 -0.77 -7.39
C ALA A 68 -0.64 0.03 -7.20
N HIS A 69 -0.77 1.18 -7.90
CA HIS A 69 -1.98 1.99 -7.86
C HIS A 69 -3.22 1.22 -8.32
N GLN A 70 -3.12 0.44 -9.40
CA GLN A 70 -4.23 -0.38 -9.91
C GLN A 70 -4.65 -1.45 -8.89
N ILE A 71 -3.69 -2.15 -8.28
CA ILE A 71 -3.94 -3.15 -7.23
C ILE A 71 -4.65 -2.51 -6.04
N LEU A 72 -4.08 -1.41 -5.52
CA LEU A 72 -4.63 -0.70 -4.36
C LEU A 72 -6.04 -0.17 -4.65
N SER A 73 -6.24 0.49 -5.79
CA SER A 73 -7.55 1.03 -6.17
C SER A 73 -8.60 -0.07 -6.25
N TYR A 74 -8.27 -1.21 -6.86
CA TYR A 74 -9.19 -2.34 -6.97
C TYR A 74 -9.56 -2.92 -5.60
N ILE A 75 -8.58 -3.13 -4.72
CA ILE A 75 -8.83 -3.63 -3.36
C ILE A 75 -9.68 -2.62 -2.57
N ILE A 76 -9.40 -1.32 -2.70
CA ILE A 76 -10.14 -0.26 -2.01
C ILE A 76 -11.58 -0.16 -2.52
N ASP A 77 -11.83 -0.37 -3.81
CA ASP A 77 -13.20 -0.43 -4.34
C ASP A 77 -13.99 -1.60 -3.76
N ARG A 78 -13.33 -2.73 -3.48
CA ARG A 78 -13.92 -3.88 -2.76
C ARG A 78 -14.15 -3.56 -1.28
N ILE A 79 -13.22 -2.85 -0.63
CA ILE A 79 -13.41 -2.37 0.75
C ILE A 79 -14.63 -1.43 0.83
N LYS A 80 -14.75 -0.51 -0.13
CA LYS A 80 -15.89 0.42 -0.23
C LYS A 80 -17.22 -0.29 -0.48
N SER A 81 -17.22 -1.45 -1.13
CA SER A 81 -18.42 -2.28 -1.32
C SER A 81 -18.75 -3.15 -0.10
N GLY A 82 -17.95 -3.07 0.97
CA GLY A 82 -18.18 -3.72 2.26
C GLY A 82 -17.34 -4.98 2.48
N GLU A 83 -16.44 -5.33 1.57
CA GLU A 83 -15.52 -6.46 1.78
C GLU A 83 -14.44 -6.11 2.82
N GLN A 84 -14.12 -7.07 3.68
CA GLN A 84 -13.04 -6.94 4.65
C GLN A 84 -11.90 -7.90 4.31
N PHE A 85 -10.69 -7.37 4.22
CA PHE A 85 -9.49 -8.17 4.05
C PHE A 85 -8.87 -8.46 5.42
N GLU A 86 -8.60 -9.73 5.68
CA GLU A 86 -8.11 -10.25 6.95
C GLU A 86 -6.66 -10.74 6.77
N PRO A 87 -5.81 -10.60 7.80
CA PRO A 87 -4.46 -11.13 7.75
C PRO A 87 -4.45 -12.67 7.73
N ASN A 88 -3.37 -13.23 7.18
CA ASN A 88 -3.11 -14.66 7.03
C ASN A 88 -4.16 -15.37 6.18
N ARG A 89 -4.73 -14.66 5.21
CA ARG A 89 -5.73 -15.18 4.28
C ARG A 89 -5.38 -14.86 2.84
N GLN A 90 -5.56 -15.85 1.99
CA GLN A 90 -5.40 -15.71 0.55
C GLN A 90 -6.68 -15.21 -0.09
N TYR A 91 -6.51 -14.27 -1.01
CA TYR A 91 -7.59 -13.70 -1.82
C TYR A 91 -7.23 -13.86 -3.28
N GLU A 92 -8.12 -14.49 -4.02
CA GLU A 92 -7.99 -14.65 -5.46
C GLU A 92 -8.62 -13.48 -6.21
N LYS A 93 -8.29 -13.38 -7.49
CA LYS A 93 -8.93 -12.47 -8.46
C LYS A 93 -8.77 -10.99 -8.08
N ILE A 94 -7.63 -10.62 -7.50
CA ILE A 94 -7.34 -9.23 -7.12
C ILE A 94 -7.02 -8.35 -8.34
N ILE A 95 -6.54 -8.93 -9.44
CA ILE A 95 -6.48 -8.28 -10.76
C ILE A 95 -6.74 -9.32 -11.85
N GLY A 96 -7.61 -8.98 -12.82
CA GLY A 96 -7.73 -9.71 -14.09
C GLY A 96 -8.06 -11.20 -13.96
N ASN A 97 -8.70 -11.61 -12.86
CA ASN A 97 -9.06 -12.99 -12.50
C ASN A 97 -7.92 -14.00 -12.22
N ASN A 98 -6.65 -13.60 -12.30
CA ASN A 98 -5.51 -14.55 -12.17
C ASN A 98 -4.50 -14.21 -11.07
N LEU A 99 -4.66 -13.08 -10.37
CA LEU A 99 -3.75 -12.73 -9.29
C LEU A 99 -4.31 -13.19 -7.94
N THR A 100 -3.63 -14.16 -7.33
CA THR A 100 -3.81 -14.54 -5.92
C THR A 100 -2.79 -13.79 -5.09
N VAL A 101 -3.23 -13.19 -3.99
CA VAL A 101 -2.36 -12.52 -3.01
C VAL A 101 -2.72 -13.00 -1.62
N GLU A 102 -1.79 -12.86 -0.69
CA GLU A 102 -2.06 -13.01 0.74
C GLU A 102 -1.96 -11.65 1.42
N PHE A 103 -2.76 -11.43 2.46
CA PHE A 103 -2.62 -10.27 3.31
C PHE A 103 -1.98 -10.67 4.62
N ILE A 104 -0.99 -9.91 5.10
CA ILE A 104 -0.33 -10.14 6.39
C ILE A 104 -0.33 -8.86 7.21
N GLU A 105 -0.27 -8.98 8.54
CA GLU A 105 -0.04 -7.81 9.39
C GLU A 105 1.39 -7.28 9.18
N ALA A 106 1.51 -5.95 9.15
CA ALA A 106 2.78 -5.24 9.12
C ALA A 106 2.72 -3.99 10.01
N MET A 107 3.88 -3.46 10.38
CA MET A 107 4.00 -2.27 11.23
C MET A 107 4.79 -1.18 10.53
N GLU A 108 4.28 0.04 10.59
CA GLU A 108 4.99 1.26 10.17
C GLU A 108 4.75 2.34 11.22
N CYS A 109 5.81 2.84 11.87
CA CYS A 109 5.71 3.92 12.86
C CYS A 109 4.62 3.71 13.93
N ASN A 110 4.49 2.49 14.47
CA ASN A 110 3.45 2.06 15.42
C ASN A 110 2.02 1.99 14.86
N ARG A 111 1.82 2.16 13.55
CA ARG A 111 0.56 1.92 12.86
C ARG A 111 0.53 0.50 12.31
N LYS A 112 -0.57 -0.20 12.57
CA LYS A 112 -0.87 -1.48 11.93
C LYS A 112 -1.27 -1.26 10.48
N LEU A 113 -0.60 -1.96 9.59
CA LEU A 113 -0.89 -2.04 8.17
C LEU A 113 -1.28 -3.48 7.79
N LEU A 114 -1.97 -3.61 6.68
CA LEU A 114 -2.23 -4.89 6.05
C LEU A 114 -1.42 -4.96 4.74
N ARG A 115 -0.32 -5.72 4.77
CA ARG A 115 0.58 -5.87 3.62
C ARG A 115 0.05 -6.91 2.66
N ILE A 116 0.00 -6.54 1.38
CA ILE A 116 -0.32 -7.43 0.27
C ILE A 116 0.96 -8.14 -0.16
N VAL A 117 0.92 -9.46 -0.16
CA VAL A 117 2.04 -10.35 -0.47
C VAL A 117 1.76 -11.11 -1.76
N PHE A 118 2.68 -11.00 -2.71
CA PHE A 118 2.57 -11.61 -4.02
C PHE A 118 3.32 -12.95 -4.04
N PRO A 119 2.67 -14.06 -4.44
CA PRO A 119 3.38 -15.30 -4.69
C PRO A 119 4.15 -15.24 -6.01
N ASN A 120 5.09 -16.16 -6.17
CA ASN A 120 5.73 -16.42 -7.45
C ASN A 120 4.79 -17.18 -8.41
N LYS A 121 5.28 -17.46 -9.63
CA LYS A 121 4.51 -18.15 -10.68
C LYS A 121 4.04 -19.57 -10.27
N ASP A 122 4.68 -20.18 -9.29
CA ASP A 122 4.38 -21.52 -8.81
C ASP A 122 3.42 -21.48 -7.59
N GLY A 123 2.94 -20.29 -7.21
CA GLY A 123 1.97 -20.09 -6.13
C GLY A 123 2.57 -20.13 -4.73
N ASN A 124 3.89 -20.09 -4.59
CA ASN A 124 4.58 -20.06 -3.31
C ASN A 124 5.43 -18.78 -3.17
N TYR A 125 6.20 -18.65 -2.08
CA TYR A 125 7.00 -17.46 -1.79
C TYR A 125 8.50 -17.70 -1.87
N GLU A 126 8.93 -18.76 -2.57
CA GLU A 126 10.34 -19.04 -2.78
C GLU A 126 10.99 -18.02 -3.72
N GLY A 127 12.23 -17.65 -3.39
CA GLY A 127 13.04 -16.65 -4.10
C GLY A 127 13.19 -15.36 -3.31
N GLU A 128 14.37 -14.76 -3.38
CA GLU A 128 14.80 -13.60 -2.57
C GLU A 128 13.74 -12.50 -2.47
N VAL A 129 13.21 -12.06 -3.62
CA VAL A 129 12.20 -10.99 -3.70
C VAL A 129 10.87 -11.41 -3.08
N PHE A 130 10.46 -12.67 -3.26
CA PHE A 130 9.16 -13.16 -2.80
C PHE A 130 9.16 -13.41 -1.30
N SER A 131 10.23 -14.02 -0.77
CA SER A 131 10.37 -14.29 0.66
C SER A 131 10.61 -13.02 1.47
N ALA A 132 11.32 -12.03 0.91
CA ALA A 132 11.61 -10.77 1.60
C ALA A 132 10.33 -10.05 2.05
N GLN A 133 9.21 -10.19 1.34
CA GLN A 133 7.93 -9.54 1.67
C GLN A 133 7.41 -9.85 3.08
N PHE A 134 7.90 -10.90 3.73
CA PHE A 134 7.54 -11.27 5.12
C PHE A 134 8.48 -10.67 6.18
N GLU A 135 9.58 -10.04 5.78
CA GLU A 135 10.48 -9.31 6.68
C GLU A 135 9.78 -8.06 7.22
N TYR A 136 10.17 -7.59 8.40
CA TYR A 136 9.62 -6.37 9.00
C TYR A 136 8.08 -6.44 9.19
N THR A 137 7.58 -7.60 9.64
CA THR A 137 6.17 -7.87 9.96
C THR A 137 5.80 -7.62 11.44
N GLY A 138 6.76 -7.14 12.24
CA GLY A 138 6.54 -6.59 13.58
C GLY A 138 6.60 -7.62 14.72
N ILE A 139 7.66 -7.53 15.53
CA ILE A 139 7.55 -7.10 16.94
C ILE A 139 8.65 -6.04 17.15
#